data_AF-A0A4Q3FMY9-F1
#
_entry.id   AF-A0A4Q3FMY9-F1
#
_cell.length_a   1.000
_cell.length_b   1.000
_cell.length_c   1.000
_cell.angle_alpha   90.00
_cell.angle_beta   90.00
_cell.angle_gamma   90.00
#
_symmetry.space_group_name_H-M   'P 1'
#
loop_
_entity.id
_entity.type
_entity.pdbx_description
1 polymer ?
#
loop_
_entity_poly.entity_id
_entity_poly.type
_entity_poly.pdbx_seq_one_letter_code
_entity_poly.pdbx_strand_id
1 'polypeptide(L)'
;MPWEAPVTRTRCPASCRFILGSGCSLPEHNYCLRAGSGSRPSDRLGYPKGFPIPFGDAGRACARLLRSLRMKNCLTFIRLYHESSPWVTIACRNGQKTKFCREDDMLKERHVTPAIDVKQVHYFMTLAECGTISKAADVLGLAQPSLTEHIVRLEKKLDAKLAIRGPRGITLTEAGRLLAREGQGLIDAARSLANGLHQLRNELSGTVSIALPPSMSALLSIPLAETVRLEYPGIKLHITEGLTGHILDWIERETIDMGFVYMKVATATFQAKPVLREDMFLISAPDNMPVAPNAEGDYVIEPHQLSELQLVMPSRPHSARHALESFASESNIALDVVLELDSLSQVIEMVSRASAYTFLPHAAVAAAVRDGKLALVRIANTPFQRTAYLTRKRSRLVSMAAVKIEAMITSILKELIEKYDVSATVIEERSSVN
;
A
#
# COMPACT_ATOMS: atom_id res chain seq x y z
N MET A 1 7.12 -16.98 -59.39
CA MET A 1 8.51 -16.56 -59.62
C MET A 1 8.98 -15.76 -58.41
N PRO A 2 9.86 -16.33 -57.57
CA PRO A 2 10.56 -15.60 -56.53
C PRO A 2 11.73 -14.84 -57.17
N TRP A 3 11.96 -13.59 -56.74
CA TRP A 3 13.07 -12.80 -57.26
C TRP A 3 14.33 -13.12 -56.43
N GLU A 4 15.16 -14.02 -56.93
CA GLU A 4 16.54 -14.21 -56.47
C GLU A 4 17.42 -13.10 -57.09
N ALA A 5 18.21 -12.39 -56.28
CA ALA A 5 19.30 -11.55 -56.75
C ALA A 5 20.62 -12.32 -56.63
N PRO A 6 21.52 -12.26 -57.64
CA PRO A 6 22.70 -13.12 -57.68
C PRO A 6 23.78 -12.64 -56.70
N VAL A 7 24.20 -13.51 -55.79
CA VAL A 7 25.39 -13.31 -54.95
C VAL A 7 26.60 -13.86 -55.70
N THR A 8 27.46 -12.99 -56.21
CA THR A 8 28.75 -13.40 -56.78
C THR A 8 29.69 -13.84 -55.67
N ARG A 9 30.02 -15.14 -55.64
CA ARG A 9 30.96 -15.77 -54.70
C ARG A 9 32.38 -15.59 -55.21
N THR A 10 33.16 -14.65 -54.67
CA THR A 10 34.61 -14.59 -54.92
C THR A 10 35.38 -15.31 -53.80
N ARG A 11 36.33 -16.17 -54.18
CA ARG A 11 37.27 -16.84 -53.27
C ARG A 11 38.15 -15.80 -52.58
N CYS A 12 38.34 -15.96 -51.26
CA CYS A 12 39.23 -15.12 -50.48
C CYS A 12 40.70 -15.32 -50.94
N PRO A 13 41.51 -14.26 -51.15
CA PRO A 13 42.94 -14.40 -51.38
C PRO A 13 43.63 -15.00 -50.15
N ALA A 14 44.70 -15.77 -50.37
CA ALA A 14 45.44 -16.55 -49.36
C ALA A 14 46.14 -15.76 -48.23
N SER A 15 45.82 -14.49 -48.02
CA SER A 15 46.46 -13.61 -47.03
C SER A 15 45.65 -13.34 -45.75
N CYS A 16 44.47 -13.94 -45.56
CA CYS A 16 43.76 -13.90 -44.27
C CYS A 16 44.21 -15.04 -43.35
N ARG A 17 45.38 -14.88 -42.72
CA ARG A 17 45.84 -15.73 -41.62
C ARG A 17 45.71 -14.95 -40.29
N PHE A 18 45.00 -15.57 -39.33
CA PHE A 18 44.95 -15.29 -37.89
C PHE A 18 44.30 -13.99 -37.40
N ILE A 19 43.22 -14.11 -36.60
CA ILE A 19 43.22 -14.03 -35.12
C ILE A 19 42.00 -14.81 -34.60
N LEU A 20 42.17 -16.09 -34.28
CA LEU A 20 41.25 -16.84 -33.42
C LEU A 20 42.09 -17.58 -32.40
N GLY A 21 41.88 -17.25 -31.12
CA GLY A 21 42.38 -18.05 -30.01
C GLY A 21 41.77 -19.44 -30.06
N SER A 22 42.57 -20.43 -29.67
CA SER A 22 42.31 -21.86 -29.67
C SER A 22 40.92 -22.23 -29.13
N GLY A 23 40.08 -22.85 -29.96
CA GLY A 23 38.88 -23.57 -29.51
C GLY A 23 37.59 -23.44 -30.34
N CYS A 24 37.55 -22.64 -31.42
CA CYS A 24 36.34 -22.52 -32.25
C CYS A 24 36.55 -23.10 -33.65
N SER A 25 36.02 -24.29 -33.91
CA SER A 25 35.74 -24.79 -35.26
C SER A 25 34.39 -24.24 -35.73
N LEU A 26 34.41 -23.32 -36.69
CA LEU A 26 33.21 -22.86 -37.39
C LEU A 26 32.93 -23.79 -38.59
N PRO A 27 31.66 -24.06 -38.97
CA PRO A 27 31.33 -24.74 -40.21
C PRO A 27 31.74 -23.89 -41.43
N GLU A 28 32.14 -24.54 -42.53
CA GLU A 28 32.88 -24.02 -43.70
C GLU A 28 32.17 -22.98 -44.60
N HIS A 29 31.13 -22.29 -44.14
CA HIS A 29 30.42 -21.29 -44.95
C HIS A 29 30.33 -19.95 -44.24
N ASN A 30 31.40 -19.15 -44.35
CA ASN A 30 31.34 -17.72 -44.06
C ASN A 30 32.07 -16.92 -45.14
N TYR A 31 31.35 -15.96 -45.74
CA TYR A 31 31.90 -14.94 -46.63
C TYR A 31 32.25 -13.69 -45.81
N CYS A 32 33.48 -13.18 -45.94
CA CYS A 32 33.84 -11.87 -45.39
C CYS A 32 33.43 -10.76 -46.35
N LEU A 33 32.50 -9.89 -45.94
CA LEU A 33 32.27 -8.60 -46.62
C LEU A 33 33.41 -7.64 -46.25
N ARG A 34 34.31 -7.38 -47.20
CA ARG A 34 35.38 -6.37 -47.05
C ARG A 34 34.82 -5.01 -47.44
N ALA A 35 34.63 -4.11 -46.46
CA ALA A 35 34.34 -2.71 -46.76
C ALA A 35 35.62 -2.07 -47.34
N GLY A 36 35.59 -1.71 -48.62
CA GLY A 36 36.66 -0.94 -49.26
C GLY A 36 36.84 0.39 -48.55
N SER A 37 38.09 0.74 -48.27
CA SER A 37 38.46 2.04 -47.70
C SER A 37 38.04 3.16 -48.64
N GLY A 38 37.15 4.02 -48.19
CA GLY A 38 36.82 5.28 -48.86
C GLY A 38 35.40 5.35 -49.42
N SER A 39 34.41 5.48 -48.55
CA SER A 39 33.17 6.26 -48.79
C SER A 39 32.24 6.15 -47.58
N ARG A 40 31.62 7.28 -47.20
CA ARG A 40 30.70 7.38 -46.05
C ARG A 40 29.45 6.52 -46.31
N PRO A 41 29.00 5.68 -45.36
CA PRO A 41 27.78 4.91 -45.52
C PRO A 41 26.58 5.80 -45.15
N SER A 42 26.17 6.68 -46.04
CA SER A 42 24.86 7.34 -45.96
C SER A 42 23.96 7.09 -47.17
N ASP A 43 24.47 6.57 -48.29
CA ASP A 43 23.77 6.73 -49.57
C ASP A 43 23.44 5.43 -50.33
N ARG A 44 23.42 4.24 -49.70
CA ARG A 44 23.07 2.98 -50.42
C ARG A 44 22.06 2.05 -49.76
N LEU A 45 21.40 2.46 -48.70
CA LEU A 45 20.20 1.79 -48.21
C LEU A 45 19.13 2.86 -48.07
N GLY A 46 18.21 2.92 -49.04
CA GLY A 46 17.13 3.90 -49.12
C GLY A 46 16.15 3.78 -47.95
N TYR A 47 16.53 4.33 -46.80
CA TYR A 47 15.63 4.62 -45.69
C TYR A 47 15.46 6.14 -45.59
N PRO A 48 14.23 6.66 -45.53
CA PRO A 48 14.01 8.09 -45.38
C PRO A 48 14.58 8.57 -44.05
N LYS A 49 15.34 9.66 -44.09
CA LYS A 49 15.83 10.37 -42.89
C LYS A 49 14.62 10.84 -42.09
N GLY A 50 14.45 10.33 -40.86
CA GLY A 50 13.51 10.90 -39.89
C GLY A 50 12.62 9.95 -39.11
N PHE A 51 12.74 8.61 -39.24
CA PHE A 51 11.93 7.69 -38.43
C PHE A 51 12.71 7.09 -37.25
N PRO A 52 12.20 7.17 -36.00
CA PRO A 52 12.74 6.40 -34.89
C PRO A 52 12.42 4.92 -35.12
N ILE A 53 13.44 4.08 -35.29
CA ILE A 53 13.27 2.62 -35.31
C ILE A 53 12.77 2.22 -33.91
N PRO A 54 11.62 1.53 -33.77
CA PRO A 54 11.17 1.10 -32.47
C PRO A 54 12.16 0.05 -31.95
N PHE A 55 12.89 0.37 -30.89
CA PHE A 55 13.64 -0.62 -30.15
C PHE A 55 12.63 -1.60 -29.54
N GLY A 56 12.40 -2.74 -30.21
CA GLY A 56 11.76 -3.89 -29.56
C GLY A 56 12.57 -4.33 -28.33
N ASP A 57 11.97 -5.11 -27.44
CA ASP A 57 12.54 -5.40 -26.11
C ASP A 57 13.95 -6.03 -26.12
N ALA A 58 14.32 -6.72 -27.19
CA ALA A 58 15.68 -7.19 -27.43
C ALA A 58 16.72 -6.06 -27.58
N GLY A 59 16.35 -4.97 -28.26
CA GLY A 59 17.21 -3.80 -28.46
C GLY A 59 17.44 -3.01 -27.17
N ARG A 60 16.42 -2.93 -26.29
CA ARG A 60 16.51 -2.28 -24.97
C ARG A 60 17.38 -3.06 -23.98
N ALA A 61 17.37 -4.40 -24.04
CA ALA A 61 18.24 -5.24 -23.22
C ALA A 61 19.72 -5.10 -23.63
N CYS A 62 20.00 -5.07 -24.94
CA CYS A 62 21.34 -4.92 -25.48
C CYS A 62 21.98 -3.55 -25.12
N ALA A 63 21.18 -2.48 -25.15
CA ALA A 63 21.62 -1.14 -24.72
C ALA A 63 21.97 -1.08 -23.21
N ARG A 64 21.31 -1.86 -22.36
CA ARG A 64 21.62 -1.97 -20.92
C ARG A 64 22.92 -2.75 -20.67
N LEU A 65 23.10 -3.87 -21.35
CA LEU A 65 24.33 -4.69 -21.25
C LEU A 65 25.58 -3.88 -21.66
N LEU A 66 25.49 -3.12 -22.75
CA LEU A 66 26.62 -2.31 -23.25
C LEU A 66 26.92 -1.08 -22.37
N ARG A 67 25.90 -0.51 -21.69
CA ARG A 67 26.11 0.53 -20.66
C ARG A 67 26.85 -0.02 -19.44
N SER A 68 26.56 -1.26 -19.03
CA SER A 68 27.28 -1.93 -17.92
C SER A 68 28.76 -2.20 -18.27
N LEU A 69 29.07 -2.42 -19.55
CA LEU A 69 30.42 -2.68 -20.06
C LEU A 69 31.25 -1.40 -20.37
N ARG A 70 30.82 -0.21 -19.93
CA ARG A 70 31.51 1.09 -20.12
C ARG A 70 31.87 1.48 -21.57
N MET A 71 31.20 0.92 -22.60
CA MET A 71 31.48 1.29 -24.00
C MET A 71 30.61 2.48 -24.45
N LYS A 72 31.08 3.71 -24.20
CA LYS A 72 30.26 4.93 -24.32
C LYS A 72 29.97 5.44 -25.76
N ASN A 73 30.60 4.93 -26.83
CA ASN A 73 30.54 5.58 -28.17
C ASN A 73 30.23 4.67 -29.39
N CYS A 74 29.54 3.54 -29.24
CA CYS A 74 29.18 2.68 -30.39
C CYS A 74 27.69 2.74 -30.71
N LEU A 75 27.32 3.53 -31.71
CA LEU A 75 25.95 3.57 -32.27
C LEU A 75 26.00 3.43 -33.79
N THR A 76 26.13 2.18 -34.26
CA THR A 76 25.59 1.74 -35.54
C THR A 76 25.25 0.26 -35.41
N PHE A 77 23.97 -0.05 -35.26
CA PHE A 77 23.48 -1.43 -35.15
C PHE A 77 23.14 -1.93 -36.56
N ILE A 78 23.75 -3.03 -36.98
CA ILE A 78 23.32 -3.76 -38.18
C ILE A 78 22.76 -5.09 -37.69
N ARG A 79 21.44 -5.24 -37.77
CA ARG A 79 20.74 -6.50 -37.46
C ARG A 79 20.78 -7.34 -38.73
N LEU A 80 21.75 -8.24 -38.84
CA LEU A 80 21.76 -9.26 -39.90
C LEU A 80 21.02 -10.49 -39.37
N TYR A 81 19.80 -10.69 -39.84
CA TYR A 81 19.14 -11.99 -39.72
C TYR A 81 19.75 -12.91 -40.77
N HIS A 82 20.24 -14.07 -40.34
CA HIS A 82 20.41 -15.22 -41.22
C HIS A 82 19.41 -16.26 -40.70
N GLU A 83 18.47 -16.70 -41.54
CA GLU A 83 17.36 -17.62 -41.19
C GLU A 83 17.81 -18.99 -40.65
N SER A 84 19.12 -19.22 -40.50
CA SER A 84 19.71 -20.49 -40.11
C SER A 84 20.77 -20.38 -39.01
N SER A 85 20.92 -19.23 -38.34
CA SER A 85 22.01 -19.03 -37.36
C SER A 85 21.57 -18.26 -36.10
N PRO A 86 21.75 -18.81 -34.88
CA PRO A 86 21.27 -18.23 -33.60
C PRO A 86 22.23 -17.18 -33.01
N TRP A 87 22.95 -16.45 -33.85
CA TRP A 87 24.03 -15.54 -33.44
C TRP A 87 23.68 -14.09 -33.75
N VAL A 88 23.83 -13.21 -32.76
CA VAL A 88 23.70 -11.77 -32.93
C VAL A 88 25.10 -11.14 -33.02
N THR A 89 25.36 -10.43 -34.11
CA THR A 89 26.63 -9.71 -34.33
C THR A 89 26.50 -8.25 -33.92
N ILE A 90 27.36 -7.79 -33.01
CA ILE A 90 27.45 -6.38 -32.62
C ILE A 90 28.75 -5.80 -33.18
N ALA A 91 28.65 -4.77 -34.02
CA ALA A 91 29.80 -4.07 -34.60
C ALA A 91 30.02 -2.70 -33.92
N CYS A 92 31.24 -2.44 -33.46
CA CYS A 92 31.64 -1.14 -32.90
C CYS A 92 32.25 -0.23 -33.97
N ARG A 93 32.01 1.08 -33.87
CA ARG A 93 32.30 2.09 -34.92
C ARG A 93 33.80 2.35 -35.19
N ASN A 94 34.71 1.85 -34.36
CA ASN A 94 36.17 2.11 -34.47
C ASN A 94 37.02 0.89 -34.83
N GLY A 95 36.47 -0.08 -35.58
CA GLY A 95 37.29 -1.11 -36.22
C GLY A 95 37.93 -2.15 -35.31
N GLN A 96 37.63 -2.16 -34.00
CA GLN A 96 38.09 -3.20 -33.09
C GLN A 96 36.95 -3.72 -32.22
N LYS A 97 36.76 -5.04 -32.31
CA LYS A 97 35.85 -5.92 -31.56
C LYS A 97 34.42 -6.04 -32.13
N THR A 98 34.22 -7.12 -32.87
CA THR A 98 32.94 -7.82 -33.01
C THR A 98 32.82 -8.82 -31.87
N LYS A 99 31.74 -8.74 -31.09
CA LYS A 99 31.40 -9.75 -30.07
C LYS A 99 30.21 -10.56 -30.62
N PHE A 100 30.36 -11.87 -30.68
CA PHE A 100 29.28 -12.80 -31.03
C PHE A 100 28.64 -13.27 -29.73
N CYS A 101 27.34 -13.05 -29.56
CA CYS A 101 26.57 -13.59 -28.45
C CYS A 101 25.55 -14.58 -28.99
N ARG A 102 25.45 -15.76 -28.35
CA ARG A 102 24.47 -16.79 -28.66
C ARG A 102 23.13 -16.39 -28.04
N GLU A 103 22.04 -16.58 -28.76
CA GLU A 103 20.69 -16.20 -28.29
C GLU A 103 20.33 -16.84 -26.95
N ASP A 104 20.74 -18.09 -26.73
CA ASP A 104 20.54 -18.84 -25.48
C ASP A 104 21.20 -18.19 -24.25
N ASP A 105 22.34 -17.52 -24.42
CA ASP A 105 23.03 -16.85 -23.31
C ASP A 105 22.39 -15.50 -22.97
N MET A 106 21.70 -14.86 -23.93
CA MET A 106 20.92 -13.64 -23.70
C MET A 106 19.58 -13.93 -22.99
N LEU A 107 19.03 -15.14 -23.16
CA LEU A 107 17.78 -15.56 -22.53
C LEU A 107 17.97 -15.94 -21.04
N LYS A 108 19.17 -16.38 -20.62
CA LYS A 108 19.47 -16.71 -19.22
C LYS A 108 19.36 -15.49 -18.27
N GLU A 109 19.65 -14.28 -18.73
CA GLU A 109 19.49 -13.06 -17.91
C GLU A 109 18.03 -12.58 -17.80
N ARG A 110 17.10 -13.11 -18.60
CA ARG A 110 15.67 -12.74 -18.52
C ARG A 110 14.91 -13.46 -17.40
N HIS A 111 15.48 -14.50 -16.80
CA HIS A 111 14.90 -15.20 -15.66
C HIS A 111 15.74 -14.94 -14.42
N VAL A 112 15.47 -13.83 -13.74
CA VAL A 112 15.94 -13.64 -12.36
C VAL A 112 15.19 -14.68 -11.51
N THR A 113 15.81 -15.84 -11.29
CA THR A 113 15.31 -16.78 -10.29
C THR A 113 15.49 -16.12 -8.93
N PRO A 114 14.42 -15.93 -8.15
CA PRO A 114 14.53 -15.25 -6.87
C PRO A 114 15.45 -16.08 -5.94
N ALA A 115 16.39 -15.40 -5.28
CA ALA A 115 17.32 -16.03 -4.33
C ALA A 115 16.57 -16.68 -3.14
N ILE A 116 15.35 -16.20 -2.86
CA ILE A 116 14.48 -16.63 -1.77
C ILE A 116 13.15 -17.10 -2.36
N ASP A 117 12.64 -18.23 -1.86
CA ASP A 117 11.31 -18.76 -2.17
C ASP A 117 10.37 -18.50 -0.98
N VAL A 118 9.16 -18.02 -1.25
CA VAL A 118 8.09 -17.74 -0.27
C VAL A 118 7.83 -18.96 0.63
N LYS A 119 7.89 -20.18 0.07
CA LYS A 119 7.72 -21.42 0.85
C LYS A 119 8.83 -21.60 1.88
N GLN A 120 10.08 -21.30 1.51
CA GLN A 120 11.22 -21.42 2.42
C GLN A 120 11.16 -20.37 3.54
N VAL A 121 10.66 -19.16 3.23
CA VAL A 121 10.42 -18.12 4.24
C VAL A 121 9.34 -18.56 5.23
N HIS A 122 8.20 -19.06 4.73
CA HIS A 122 7.12 -19.55 5.59
C HIS A 122 7.59 -20.66 6.56
N TYR A 123 8.39 -21.60 6.05
CA TYR A 123 8.96 -22.67 6.86
C TYR A 123 9.91 -22.16 7.94
N PHE A 124 10.76 -21.19 7.60
CA PHE A 124 11.67 -20.57 8.56
C PHE A 124 10.91 -19.78 9.64
N MET A 125 9.87 -19.02 9.26
CA MET A 125 9.05 -18.27 10.21
C MET A 125 8.30 -19.18 11.18
N THR A 126 7.69 -20.25 10.67
CA THR A 126 7.02 -21.25 11.51
C THR A 126 8.00 -21.91 12.47
N LEU A 127 9.23 -22.18 12.02
CA LEU A 127 10.31 -22.66 12.88
C LEU A 127 10.70 -21.64 13.96
N ALA A 128 10.83 -20.37 13.61
CA ALA A 128 11.14 -19.28 14.54
C ALA A 128 10.08 -19.13 15.64
N GLU A 129 8.80 -19.25 15.28
CA GLU A 129 7.67 -19.18 16.22
C GLU A 129 7.60 -20.42 17.14
N CYS A 130 7.82 -21.62 16.59
CA CYS A 130 7.71 -22.86 17.35
C CYS A 130 8.90 -23.12 18.27
N GLY A 131 10.07 -22.53 17.98
CA GLY A 131 11.30 -22.67 18.77
C GLY A 131 11.98 -24.05 18.70
N THR A 132 11.33 -25.06 18.10
CA THR A 132 11.88 -26.40 17.90
C THR A 132 11.50 -26.94 16.52
N ILE A 133 12.39 -27.73 15.91
CA ILE A 133 12.19 -28.31 14.58
C ILE A 133 11.05 -29.31 14.58
N SER A 134 10.94 -30.12 15.64
CA SER A 134 9.88 -31.12 15.78
C SER A 134 8.50 -30.48 15.74
N LYS A 135 8.25 -29.50 16.61
CA LYS A 135 6.98 -28.78 16.67
C LYS A 135 6.65 -28.04 15.37
N ALA A 136 7.66 -27.41 14.76
CA ALA A 136 7.48 -26.72 13.48
C ALA A 136 7.14 -27.67 12.33
N ALA A 137 7.78 -28.84 12.29
CA ALA A 137 7.50 -29.86 11.29
C ALA A 137 6.08 -30.41 11.44
N ASP A 138 5.63 -30.63 12.68
CA ASP A 138 4.25 -31.07 12.97
C ASP A 138 3.22 -30.03 12.51
N VAL A 139 3.43 -28.74 12.82
CA VAL A 139 2.57 -27.63 12.38
C VAL A 139 2.52 -27.52 10.85
N LEU A 140 3.64 -27.78 10.17
CA LEU A 140 3.74 -27.70 8.71
C LEU A 140 3.30 -28.99 8.00
N GLY A 141 2.99 -30.06 8.74
CA GLY A 141 2.68 -31.38 8.16
C GLY A 141 3.86 -32.00 7.41
N LEU A 142 5.09 -31.75 7.85
CA LEU A 142 6.32 -32.23 7.21
C LEU A 142 7.06 -33.23 8.10
N ALA A 143 7.87 -34.08 7.47
CA ALA A 143 8.88 -34.83 8.21
C ALA A 143 10.01 -33.89 8.69
N GLN A 144 10.50 -34.08 9.91
CA GLN A 144 11.58 -33.26 10.50
C GLN A 144 12.87 -33.18 9.64
N PRO A 145 13.32 -34.26 8.96
CA PRO A 145 14.44 -34.18 8.03
C PRO A 145 14.17 -33.24 6.85
N SER A 146 12.94 -33.22 6.33
CA SER A 146 12.54 -32.36 5.20
C SER A 146 12.57 -30.88 5.58
N LEU A 147 12.02 -30.53 6.75
CA LEU A 147 12.10 -29.14 7.24
C LEU A 147 13.56 -28.71 7.44
N THR A 148 14.38 -29.58 8.03
CA THR A 148 15.82 -29.32 8.19
C THR A 148 16.51 -29.04 6.86
N GLU A 149 16.24 -29.86 5.83
CA GLU A 149 16.83 -29.67 4.51
C GLU A 149 16.44 -28.34 3.87
N HIS A 150 15.15 -27.96 3.97
CA HIS A 150 14.66 -26.70 3.44
C HIS A 150 15.36 -25.47 4.07
N ILE A 151 15.58 -25.51 5.38
CA ILE A 151 16.29 -24.43 6.11
C ILE A 151 17.76 -24.40 5.72
N VAL A 152 18.46 -25.55 5.72
CA VAL A 152 19.88 -25.61 5.33
C VAL A 152 20.08 -25.13 3.88
N ARG A 153 19.17 -25.47 2.98
CA ARG A 153 19.22 -25.00 1.59
C ARG A 153 19.01 -23.49 1.49
N LEU A 154 18.11 -22.93 2.31
CA LEU A 154 17.91 -21.48 2.40
C LEU A 154 19.17 -20.78 2.93
N GLU A 155 19.76 -21.28 4.02
CA GLU A 155 21.01 -20.77 4.58
C GLU A 155 22.13 -20.78 3.53
N LYS A 156 22.26 -21.87 2.76
CA LYS A 156 23.27 -22.00 1.70
C LYS A 156 23.05 -21.01 0.55
N LYS A 157 21.80 -20.75 0.17
CA LYS A 157 21.47 -19.76 -0.88
C LYS A 157 21.78 -18.32 -0.43
N LEU A 158 21.59 -18.04 0.85
CA LEU A 158 21.79 -16.71 1.44
C LEU A 158 23.23 -16.48 1.93
N ASP A 159 24.06 -17.51 1.90
CA ASP A 159 25.40 -17.52 2.49
C ASP A 159 25.41 -17.04 3.96
N ALA A 160 24.35 -17.40 4.71
CA ALA A 160 24.15 -16.94 6.08
C ALA A 160 23.45 -18.02 6.92
N LYS A 161 23.93 -18.22 8.16
CA LYS A 161 23.22 -19.04 9.15
C LYS A 161 22.03 -18.26 9.69
N LEU A 162 20.86 -18.89 9.72
CA LEU A 162 19.61 -18.27 10.17
C LEU A 162 19.22 -18.76 11.57
N ALA A 163 19.57 -19.99 11.92
CA ALA A 163 19.30 -20.56 13.22
C ALA A 163 20.48 -21.42 13.73
N ILE A 164 20.72 -21.38 15.03
CA ILE A 164 21.69 -22.21 15.74
C ILE A 164 20.91 -23.20 16.60
N ARG A 165 21.26 -24.49 16.51
CA ARG A 165 20.67 -25.54 17.35
C ARG A 165 21.38 -25.58 18.71
N GLY A 166 20.60 -25.64 19.78
CA GLY A 166 21.07 -25.81 21.14
C GLY A 166 20.23 -26.84 21.92
N PRO A 167 20.61 -27.13 23.17
CA PRO A 167 19.95 -28.16 24.00
C PRO A 167 18.49 -27.83 24.36
N ARG A 168 18.06 -26.57 24.20
CA ARG A 168 16.69 -26.11 24.49
C ARG A 168 15.86 -25.80 23.23
N GLY A 169 16.35 -26.19 22.05
CA GLY A 169 15.70 -25.89 20.77
C GLY A 169 16.58 -25.05 19.86
N ILE A 170 15.98 -24.13 19.12
CA ILE A 170 16.70 -23.26 18.18
C ILE A 170 16.82 -21.82 18.70
N THR A 171 17.90 -21.16 18.34
CA THR A 171 18.11 -19.72 18.59
C THR A 171 18.41 -19.02 17.28
N LEU A 172 17.70 -17.94 17.00
CA LEU A 172 17.88 -17.19 15.75
C LEU A 172 19.19 -16.38 15.78
N THR A 173 19.87 -16.35 14.64
CA THR A 173 21.00 -15.43 14.42
C THR A 173 20.49 -14.02 14.12
N GLU A 174 21.38 -13.06 13.94
CA GLU A 174 21.00 -11.72 13.46
C GLU A 174 20.35 -11.78 12.07
N ALA A 175 20.91 -12.55 11.14
CA ALA A 175 20.32 -12.80 9.83
C ALA A 175 18.94 -13.47 9.94
N GLY A 176 18.79 -14.42 10.87
CA GLY A 176 17.50 -15.06 11.15
C GLY A 176 16.46 -14.10 11.71
N ARG A 177 16.84 -13.20 12.62
CA ARG A 177 15.95 -12.15 13.14
C ARG A 177 15.54 -11.15 12.05
N LEU A 178 16.48 -10.77 11.17
CA LEU A 178 16.16 -9.91 10.03
C LEU A 178 15.17 -10.59 9.10
N LEU A 179 15.40 -11.86 8.75
CA LEU A 179 14.49 -12.62 7.89
C LEU A 179 13.12 -12.83 8.54
N ALA A 180 13.05 -13.06 9.86
CA ALA A 180 11.77 -13.17 10.56
C ALA A 180 10.99 -11.85 10.57
N ARG A 181 11.69 -10.71 10.75
CA ARG A 181 11.06 -9.38 10.76
C ARG A 181 10.56 -8.97 9.37
N GLU A 182 11.40 -9.11 8.36
CA GLU A 182 11.10 -8.64 6.99
C GLU A 182 10.34 -9.68 6.16
N GLY A 183 10.50 -10.97 6.48
CA GLY A 183 9.87 -12.07 5.76
C GLY A 183 8.35 -12.08 5.86
N GLN A 184 7.78 -11.56 6.96
CA GLN A 184 6.34 -11.43 7.13
C GLN A 184 5.71 -10.61 5.99
N GLY A 185 6.33 -9.49 5.62
CA GLY A 185 5.86 -8.66 4.50
C GLY A 185 5.85 -9.39 3.16
N LEU A 186 6.80 -10.31 2.92
CA LEU A 186 6.81 -11.13 1.71
C LEU A 186 5.66 -12.16 1.70
N ILE A 187 5.39 -12.79 2.84
CA ILE A 187 4.27 -13.72 3.00
C ILE A 187 2.94 -12.98 2.79
N ASP A 188 2.78 -11.80 3.37
CA ASP A 188 1.56 -11.01 3.25
C ASP A 188 1.36 -10.47 1.83
N ALA A 189 2.44 -10.05 1.15
CA ALA A 189 2.38 -9.66 -0.26
C ALA A 189 1.98 -10.86 -1.16
N ALA A 190 2.53 -12.05 -0.92
CA ALA A 190 2.16 -13.25 -1.66
C ALA A 190 0.71 -13.65 -1.40
N ARG A 191 0.24 -13.56 -0.14
CA ARG A 191 -1.16 -13.79 0.23
C ARG A 191 -2.09 -12.76 -0.42
N SER A 192 -1.71 -11.48 -0.42
CA SER A 192 -2.47 -10.41 -1.06
C SER A 192 -2.57 -10.63 -2.57
N LEU A 193 -1.50 -11.10 -3.22
CA LEU A 193 -1.51 -11.44 -4.64
C LEU A 193 -2.41 -12.63 -4.92
N ALA A 194 -2.30 -13.71 -4.14
CA ALA A 194 -3.16 -14.88 -4.26
C ALA A 194 -4.64 -14.50 -4.05
N ASN A 195 -4.93 -13.70 -3.03
CA ASN A 195 -6.26 -13.15 -2.79
C ASN A 195 -6.73 -12.29 -3.96
N GLY A 196 -5.88 -11.41 -4.51
CA GLY A 196 -6.19 -10.61 -5.70
C GLY A 196 -6.50 -11.46 -6.93
N LEU A 197 -5.82 -12.61 -7.11
CA LEU A 197 -6.08 -13.56 -8.19
C LEU A 197 -7.35 -14.38 -7.95
N HIS A 198 -7.65 -14.78 -6.71
CA HIS A 198 -8.91 -15.41 -6.35
C HIS A 198 -10.10 -14.43 -6.50
N GLN A 199 -9.88 -13.14 -6.28
CA GLN A 199 -10.85 -12.06 -6.47
C GLN A 199 -11.23 -11.82 -7.94
N LEU A 200 -10.43 -12.27 -8.92
CA LEU A 200 -10.83 -12.30 -10.33
C LEU A 200 -11.95 -13.34 -10.61
N ARG A 201 -12.26 -14.24 -9.66
CA ARG A 201 -13.32 -15.27 -9.76
C ARG A 201 -14.64 -14.87 -9.06
N ASN A 202 -14.95 -13.58 -8.93
CA ASN A 202 -16.25 -13.04 -8.48
C ASN A 202 -16.66 -13.22 -7.00
N GLU A 203 -15.79 -13.70 -6.11
CA GLU A 203 -16.09 -13.71 -4.66
C GLU A 203 -15.09 -12.83 -3.90
N LEU A 204 -15.52 -11.58 -3.58
CA LEU A 204 -14.76 -10.70 -2.68
C LEU A 204 -14.67 -11.38 -1.31
N SER A 205 -13.44 -11.78 -0.96
CA SER A 205 -13.15 -12.51 0.28
C SER A 205 -11.83 -12.06 0.90
N GLY A 206 -11.69 -12.31 2.22
CA GLY A 206 -10.52 -11.94 3.00
C GLY A 206 -10.88 -11.28 4.32
N THR A 207 -9.89 -10.72 5.01
CA THR A 207 -10.11 -9.92 6.23
C THR A 207 -9.90 -8.46 5.92
N VAL A 208 -10.80 -7.60 6.40
CA VAL A 208 -10.66 -6.14 6.34
C VAL A 208 -10.75 -5.62 7.77
N SER A 209 -9.69 -4.97 8.24
CA SER A 209 -9.60 -4.40 9.59
C SER A 209 -9.70 -2.88 9.54
N ILE A 210 -10.68 -2.31 10.23
CA ILE A 210 -10.92 -0.88 10.35
C ILE A 210 -10.87 -0.42 11.80
N ALA A 211 -10.24 0.72 12.06
CA ALA A 211 -10.34 1.39 13.35
C ALA A 211 -11.19 2.65 13.31
N LEU A 212 -12.05 2.81 14.32
CA LEU A 212 -12.97 3.95 14.45
C LEU A 212 -12.71 4.68 15.78
N PRO A 213 -12.74 6.02 15.81
CA PRO A 213 -12.89 6.76 17.05
C PRO A 213 -14.28 6.51 17.68
N PRO A 214 -14.44 6.65 19.02
CA PRO A 214 -15.70 6.31 19.70
C PRO A 214 -16.96 6.95 19.10
N SER A 215 -16.90 8.24 18.75
CA SER A 215 -18.04 8.95 18.14
C SER A 215 -18.39 8.44 16.74
N MET A 216 -17.40 8.04 15.94
CA MET A 216 -17.62 7.46 14.62
C MET A 216 -18.13 6.02 14.75
N SER A 217 -17.61 5.28 15.73
CA SER A 217 -18.05 3.92 16.07
C SER A 217 -19.53 3.88 16.40
N ALA A 218 -20.02 4.83 17.21
CA ALA A 218 -21.43 4.96 17.58
C ALA A 218 -22.37 5.12 16.37
N LEU A 219 -21.90 5.77 15.29
CA LEU A 219 -22.68 5.97 14.07
C LEU A 219 -22.55 4.81 13.07
N LEU A 220 -21.31 4.38 12.80
CA LEU A 220 -20.97 3.58 11.61
C LEU A 220 -20.77 2.08 11.88
N SER A 221 -20.35 1.70 13.09
CA SER A 221 -19.83 0.34 13.34
C SER A 221 -20.86 -0.76 13.04
N ILE A 222 -22.06 -0.64 13.60
CA ILE A 222 -23.14 -1.63 13.44
C ILE A 222 -23.71 -1.62 12.02
N PRO A 223 -24.11 -0.47 11.43
CA PRO A 223 -24.59 -0.45 10.05
C PRO A 223 -23.57 -1.02 9.06
N LEU A 224 -22.29 -0.70 9.21
CA LEU A 224 -21.24 -1.26 8.36
C LEU A 224 -21.13 -2.78 8.52
N ALA A 225 -21.11 -3.28 9.76
CA ALA A 225 -21.00 -4.71 10.02
C ALA A 225 -22.20 -5.49 9.45
N GLU A 226 -23.41 -4.96 9.58
CA GLU A 226 -24.63 -5.56 9.02
C GLU A 226 -24.60 -5.60 7.50
N THR A 227 -24.29 -4.47 6.85
CA THR A 227 -24.23 -4.40 5.38
C THR A 227 -23.15 -5.31 4.81
N VAL A 228 -21.95 -5.35 5.43
CA VAL A 228 -20.88 -6.23 4.97
C VAL A 228 -21.24 -7.70 5.13
N ARG A 229 -21.86 -8.08 6.25
CA ARG A 229 -22.28 -9.47 6.48
C ARG A 229 -23.32 -9.94 5.46
N LEU A 230 -24.23 -9.05 5.05
CA LEU A 230 -25.30 -9.36 4.11
C LEU A 230 -24.84 -9.35 2.65
N GLU A 231 -24.09 -8.31 2.24
CA GLU A 231 -23.70 -8.11 0.84
C GLU A 231 -22.39 -8.83 0.47
N TYR A 232 -21.48 -9.03 1.43
CA TYR A 232 -20.15 -9.59 1.21
C TYR A 232 -19.78 -10.64 2.27
N PRO A 233 -20.49 -11.79 2.33
CA PRO A 233 -20.27 -12.81 3.36
C PRO A 233 -18.86 -13.44 3.35
N GLY A 234 -18.12 -13.31 2.23
CA GLY A 234 -16.72 -13.72 2.14
C GLY A 234 -15.74 -12.79 2.87
N ILE A 235 -16.16 -11.58 3.25
CA ILE A 235 -15.33 -10.61 3.96
C ILE A 235 -15.52 -10.78 5.48
N LYS A 236 -14.43 -11.08 6.16
CA LYS A 236 -14.33 -10.99 7.62
C LYS A 236 -13.99 -9.55 7.99
N LEU A 237 -14.99 -8.79 8.40
CA LEU A 237 -14.80 -7.43 8.89
C LEU A 237 -14.36 -7.47 10.36
N HIS A 238 -13.26 -6.78 10.67
CA HIS A 238 -12.80 -6.55 12.04
C HIS A 238 -12.83 -5.05 12.32
N ILE A 239 -13.66 -4.63 13.28
CA ILE A 239 -13.78 -3.23 13.71
C ILE A 239 -13.16 -3.12 15.09
N THR A 240 -12.21 -2.20 15.26
CA THR A 240 -11.64 -1.86 16.57
C THR A 240 -11.88 -0.39 16.89
N GLU A 241 -12.02 -0.06 18.16
CA GLU A 241 -12.13 1.33 18.61
C GLU A 241 -10.78 1.84 19.10
N GLY A 242 -10.45 3.10 18.82
CA GLY A 242 -9.20 3.70 19.30
C GLY A 242 -9.13 5.22 19.11
N LEU A 243 -8.20 5.85 19.82
CA LEU A 243 -7.88 7.26 19.66
C LEU A 243 -6.94 7.47 18.47
N THR A 244 -6.87 8.70 17.95
CA THR A 244 -6.08 9.04 16.76
C THR A 244 -4.64 8.51 16.84
N GLY A 245 -3.94 8.68 17.96
CA GLY A 245 -2.57 8.17 18.12
C GLY A 245 -2.47 6.65 17.95
N HIS A 246 -3.32 5.90 18.67
CA HIS A 246 -3.38 4.43 18.55
C HIS A 246 -3.75 3.96 17.15
N ILE A 247 -4.72 4.62 16.51
CA ILE A 247 -5.13 4.29 15.14
C ILE A 247 -3.95 4.46 14.17
N LEU A 248 -3.21 5.56 14.28
CA LEU A 248 -2.03 5.80 13.42
C LEU A 248 -0.94 4.76 13.69
N ASP A 249 -0.68 4.41 14.95
CA ASP A 249 0.27 3.36 15.33
C ASP A 249 -0.12 2.00 14.73
N TRP A 250 -1.41 1.64 14.81
CA TRP A 250 -1.93 0.38 14.23
C TRP A 250 -1.84 0.36 12.71
N ILE A 251 -2.08 1.49 12.04
CA ILE A 251 -1.90 1.62 10.58
C ILE A 251 -0.42 1.48 10.23
N GLU A 252 0.48 2.14 10.96
CA GLU A 252 1.92 2.10 10.71
C GLU A 252 2.48 0.68 10.86
N ARG A 253 2.04 -0.02 11.92
CA ARG A 253 2.37 -1.43 12.20
C ARG A 253 1.60 -2.42 11.34
N GLU A 254 0.72 -1.94 10.46
CA GLU A 254 -0.09 -2.74 9.55
C GLU A 254 -1.03 -3.74 10.23
N THR A 255 -1.34 -3.54 11.52
CA THR A 255 -2.30 -4.36 12.28
C THR A 255 -3.76 -4.03 11.91
N ILE A 256 -4.01 -2.89 11.27
CA ILE A 256 -5.28 -2.53 10.62
C ILE A 256 -5.04 -2.05 9.18
N ASP A 257 -6.05 -2.19 8.32
CA ASP A 257 -5.97 -1.77 6.92
C ASP A 257 -6.22 -0.26 6.77
N MET A 258 -7.17 0.27 7.53
CA MET A 258 -7.57 1.67 7.50
C MET A 258 -8.16 2.12 8.83
N GLY A 259 -8.26 3.43 9.06
CA GLY A 259 -8.97 3.96 10.20
C GLY A 259 -9.36 5.42 10.06
N PHE A 260 -10.35 5.85 10.83
CA PHE A 260 -10.76 7.24 10.89
C PHE A 260 -9.92 8.02 11.90
N VAL A 261 -9.46 9.20 11.51
CA VAL A 261 -8.76 10.14 12.40
C VAL A 261 -9.31 11.55 12.21
N TYR A 262 -9.30 12.36 13.28
CA TYR A 262 -9.84 13.72 13.26
C TYR A 262 -8.76 14.81 13.12
N MET A 263 -7.62 14.46 12.51
CA MET A 263 -6.57 15.40 12.18
C MET A 263 -6.02 15.08 10.80
N LYS A 264 -5.60 16.10 10.06
CA LYS A 264 -4.96 15.90 8.75
C LYS A 264 -3.53 15.40 8.95
N VAL A 265 -3.32 14.09 8.78
CA VAL A 265 -1.99 13.49 8.81
C VAL A 265 -1.48 13.35 7.37
N ALA A 266 -0.79 14.39 6.88
CA ALA A 266 -0.19 14.40 5.55
C ALA A 266 1.33 14.19 5.64
N THR A 267 1.76 13.01 6.08
CA THR A 267 3.18 12.62 6.10
C THR A 267 3.52 11.72 4.90
N ALA A 268 4.81 11.42 4.70
CA ALA A 268 5.24 10.44 3.69
C ALA A 268 4.69 9.03 3.96
N THR A 269 4.41 8.71 5.23
CA THR A 269 3.96 7.39 5.70
C THR A 269 2.47 7.15 5.43
N PHE A 270 1.64 8.18 5.61
CA PHE A 270 0.19 8.03 5.58
C PHE A 270 -0.44 8.68 4.35
N GLN A 271 -1.58 8.12 3.93
CA GLN A 271 -2.52 8.75 3.02
C GLN A 271 -3.82 8.97 3.80
N ALA A 272 -4.25 10.22 3.92
CA ALA A 272 -5.45 10.63 4.63
C ALA A 272 -6.41 11.33 3.66
N LYS A 273 -7.59 10.77 3.45
CA LYS A 273 -8.66 11.32 2.61
C LYS A 273 -9.75 11.91 3.51
N PRO A 274 -10.15 13.19 3.33
CA PRO A 274 -11.29 13.73 4.06
C PRO A 274 -12.57 13.02 3.61
N VAL A 275 -13.40 12.58 4.57
CA VAL A 275 -14.64 11.83 4.28
C VAL A 275 -15.85 12.49 4.89
N LEU A 276 -15.75 13.01 6.11
CA LEU A 276 -16.88 13.60 6.83
C LEU A 276 -16.46 14.92 7.47
N ARG A 277 -17.30 15.94 7.35
CA ARG A 277 -17.23 17.15 8.17
C ARG A 277 -18.43 17.15 9.10
N GLU A 278 -18.21 17.26 10.39
CA GLU A 278 -19.30 17.24 11.38
C GLU A 278 -19.27 18.51 12.24
N ASP A 279 -20.47 19.01 12.53
CA ASP A 279 -20.67 20.10 13.48
C ASP A 279 -20.55 19.56 14.91
N MET A 280 -19.94 20.37 15.76
CA MET A 280 -19.81 20.13 17.19
C MET A 280 -20.79 21.01 17.96
N PHE A 281 -21.44 20.45 18.97
CA PHE A 281 -22.47 21.11 19.75
C PHE A 281 -22.12 21.07 21.23
N LEU A 282 -22.57 22.10 21.96
CA LEU A 282 -22.73 21.96 23.40
C LEU A 282 -23.92 21.02 23.64
N ILE A 283 -23.73 20.05 24.51
CA ILE A 283 -24.74 19.04 24.86
C ILE A 283 -25.21 19.30 26.28
N SER A 284 -26.53 19.31 26.46
CA SER A 284 -27.21 19.52 27.74
C SER A 284 -28.35 18.54 27.90
N ALA A 285 -28.69 18.17 29.14
CA ALA A 285 -30.04 17.68 29.43
C ALA A 285 -31.07 18.83 29.28
N PRO A 286 -32.32 18.55 28.90
CA PRO A 286 -33.40 19.54 28.88
C PRO A 286 -33.68 20.20 30.24
N ASP A 287 -33.36 19.53 31.35
CA ASP A 287 -33.55 20.09 32.70
C ASP A 287 -32.54 21.21 33.02
N ASN A 288 -31.40 21.24 32.34
CA ASN A 288 -30.29 22.17 32.59
C ASN A 288 -30.33 23.45 31.76
N MET A 289 -31.11 23.47 30.67
CA MET A 289 -31.26 24.61 29.77
C MET A 289 -32.68 24.58 29.18
N PRO A 290 -33.35 25.73 29.00
CA PRO A 290 -34.72 25.78 28.46
C PRO A 290 -34.74 25.55 26.95
N VAL A 291 -34.23 24.40 26.51
CA VAL A 291 -34.16 23.99 25.10
C VAL A 291 -35.21 22.92 24.87
N ALA A 292 -36.08 23.13 23.88
CA ALA A 292 -37.01 22.09 23.48
C ALA A 292 -36.23 20.86 22.98
N PRO A 293 -36.59 19.63 23.42
CA PRO A 293 -36.01 18.42 22.85
C PRO A 293 -36.23 18.40 21.34
N ASN A 294 -35.18 18.13 20.57
CA ASN A 294 -35.18 18.12 19.09
C ASN A 294 -35.23 19.48 18.37
N ALA A 295 -35.12 20.61 19.08
CA ALA A 295 -35.01 21.91 18.43
C ALA A 295 -33.54 22.24 18.13
N GLU A 296 -32.98 21.70 17.05
CA GLU A 296 -31.68 22.15 16.56
C GLU A 296 -31.74 23.65 16.23
N GLY A 297 -31.07 24.48 17.04
CA GLY A 297 -30.84 25.90 16.72
C GLY A 297 -31.83 26.91 17.32
N ASP A 298 -32.84 26.49 18.09
CA ASP A 298 -33.74 27.44 18.78
C ASP A 298 -33.06 28.14 19.97
N TYR A 299 -32.01 27.52 20.52
CA TYR A 299 -31.23 28.06 21.63
C TYR A 299 -29.76 28.15 21.25
N VAL A 300 -29.25 29.38 21.25
CA VAL A 300 -27.87 29.72 20.92
C VAL A 300 -27.25 30.38 22.14
N ILE A 301 -26.05 29.97 22.51
CA ILE A 301 -25.26 30.64 23.54
C ILE A 301 -24.12 31.44 22.94
N GLU A 302 -23.78 32.56 23.56
CA GLU A 302 -22.59 33.32 23.20
C GLU A 302 -21.33 32.60 23.70
N PRO A 303 -20.20 32.69 22.98
CA PRO A 303 -18.97 32.01 23.36
C PRO A 303 -18.53 32.28 24.80
N HIS A 304 -18.67 33.52 25.30
CA HIS A 304 -18.26 33.88 26.66
C HIS A 304 -19.02 33.11 27.76
N GLN A 305 -20.25 32.68 27.49
CA GLN A 305 -21.09 31.93 28.44
C GLN A 305 -20.53 30.54 28.74
N LEU A 306 -19.65 30.01 27.89
CA LEU A 306 -18.98 28.73 28.12
C LEU A 306 -18.13 28.71 29.39
N SER A 307 -17.63 29.88 29.83
CA SER A 307 -16.85 29.99 31.07
C SER A 307 -17.67 29.79 32.34
N GLU A 308 -19.00 29.85 32.24
CA GLU A 308 -19.94 29.67 33.35
C GLU A 308 -20.46 28.23 33.45
N LEU A 309 -20.11 27.36 32.48
CA LEU A 309 -20.63 26.00 32.39
C LEU A 309 -19.63 24.99 32.96
N GLN A 310 -20.12 24.15 33.87
CA GLN A 310 -19.36 23.01 34.39
C GLN A 310 -19.31 21.89 33.34
N LEU A 311 -18.11 21.62 32.82
CA LEU A 311 -17.88 20.67 31.74
C LEU A 311 -17.40 19.32 32.28
N VAL A 312 -18.00 18.25 31.75
CA VAL A 312 -17.43 16.90 31.77
C VAL A 312 -16.83 16.60 30.41
N MET A 313 -15.55 16.25 30.37
CA MET A 313 -14.81 16.09 29.11
C MET A 313 -13.91 14.86 29.13
N PRO A 314 -13.56 14.30 27.97
CA PRO A 314 -12.50 13.31 27.92
C PRO A 314 -11.12 13.95 28.21
N SER A 315 -10.16 13.10 28.55
CA SER A 315 -8.77 13.50 28.73
C SER A 315 -8.17 14.01 27.41
N ARG A 316 -7.05 14.76 27.53
CA ARG A 316 -6.41 15.47 26.42
C ARG A 316 -6.13 14.65 25.15
N PRO A 317 -5.75 13.36 25.18
CA PRO A 317 -5.51 12.57 23.97
C PRO A 317 -6.70 12.47 22.99
N HIS A 318 -7.92 12.81 23.43
CA HIS A 318 -9.11 12.81 22.58
C HIS A 318 -9.16 14.02 21.64
N SER A 319 -9.44 13.78 20.36
CA SER A 319 -9.55 14.85 19.36
C SER A 319 -10.67 15.85 19.67
N ALA A 320 -11.75 15.42 20.31
CA ALA A 320 -12.84 16.32 20.76
C ALA A 320 -12.34 17.34 21.79
N ARG A 321 -11.53 16.88 22.76
CA ARG A 321 -10.93 17.74 23.79
C ARG A 321 -10.00 18.77 23.17
N HIS A 322 -9.10 18.33 22.30
CA HIS A 322 -8.21 19.23 21.58
C HIS A 322 -8.97 20.26 20.73
N ALA A 323 -10.01 19.84 20.00
CA ALA A 323 -10.79 20.74 19.17
C ALA A 323 -11.46 21.84 20.00
N LEU A 324 -12.02 21.51 21.17
CA LEU A 324 -12.64 22.49 22.05
C LEU A 324 -11.62 23.41 22.71
N GLU A 325 -10.49 22.87 23.19
CA GLU A 325 -9.42 23.69 23.78
C GLU A 325 -8.84 24.68 22.76
N SER A 326 -8.67 24.28 21.50
CA SER A 326 -8.27 25.19 20.43
C SER A 326 -9.30 26.28 20.20
N PHE A 327 -10.58 25.94 20.09
CA PHE A 327 -11.66 26.91 19.94
C PHE A 327 -11.74 27.89 21.12
N ALA A 328 -11.64 27.39 22.35
CA ALA A 328 -11.67 28.20 23.56
C ALA A 328 -10.45 29.13 23.66
N SER A 329 -9.26 28.63 23.31
CA SER A 329 -8.04 29.43 23.28
C SER A 329 -8.10 30.54 22.23
N GLU A 330 -8.62 30.28 21.03
CA GLU A 330 -8.79 31.28 19.96
C GLU A 330 -9.78 32.37 20.37
N SER A 331 -10.75 32.02 21.21
CA SER A 331 -11.81 32.92 21.69
C SER A 331 -11.53 33.53 23.07
N ASN A 332 -10.35 33.28 23.67
CA ASN A 332 -9.98 33.70 25.04
C ASN A 332 -10.99 33.27 26.13
N ILE A 333 -11.51 32.06 26.04
CA ILE A 333 -12.47 31.48 26.99
C ILE A 333 -11.74 30.52 27.92
N ALA A 334 -11.92 30.70 29.23
CA ALA A 334 -11.51 29.73 30.23
C ALA A 334 -12.59 28.65 30.38
N LEU A 335 -12.24 27.39 30.14
CA LEU A 335 -13.15 26.25 30.30
C LEU A 335 -13.13 25.74 31.75
N ASP A 336 -14.30 25.61 32.38
CA ASP A 336 -14.43 24.99 33.72
C ASP A 336 -14.65 23.48 33.59
N VAL A 337 -13.55 22.72 33.52
CA VAL A 337 -13.61 21.25 33.44
C VAL A 337 -13.63 20.66 34.85
N VAL A 338 -14.82 20.30 35.31
CA VAL A 338 -15.04 19.77 36.67
C VAL A 338 -14.79 18.27 36.78
N LEU A 339 -14.86 17.54 35.66
CA LEU A 339 -14.69 16.09 35.62
C LEU A 339 -14.09 15.61 34.30
N GLU A 340 -13.15 14.67 34.38
CA GLU A 340 -12.58 14.00 33.20
C GLU A 340 -13.03 12.53 33.11
N LEU A 341 -13.64 12.15 31.98
CA LEU A 341 -14.12 10.79 31.69
C LEU A 341 -13.80 10.40 30.25
N ASP A 342 -13.02 9.33 30.05
CA ASP A 342 -12.59 8.90 28.71
C ASP A 342 -13.64 8.07 27.96
N SER A 343 -14.60 7.48 28.66
CA SER A 343 -15.68 6.71 28.04
C SER A 343 -16.78 7.63 27.54
N LEU A 344 -17.03 7.62 26.22
CA LEU A 344 -18.11 8.38 25.59
C LEU A 344 -19.47 8.08 26.23
N SER A 345 -19.74 6.81 26.54
CA SER A 345 -21.00 6.39 27.18
C SER A 345 -21.18 6.99 28.58
N GLN A 346 -20.11 7.12 29.36
CA GLN A 346 -20.16 7.70 30.71
C GLN A 346 -20.33 9.22 30.66
N VAL A 347 -19.69 9.88 29.69
CA VAL A 347 -19.89 11.32 29.43
C VAL A 347 -21.37 11.58 29.08
N ILE A 348 -21.94 10.80 28.15
CA ILE A 348 -23.35 10.92 27.74
C ILE A 348 -24.29 10.68 28.93
N GLU A 349 -24.04 9.66 29.76
CA GLU A 349 -24.83 9.38 30.96
C GLU A 349 -24.77 10.54 31.96
N MET A 350 -23.59 11.07 32.26
CA MET A 350 -23.42 12.19 33.19
C MET A 350 -24.20 13.44 32.75
N VAL A 351 -24.16 13.75 31.46
CA VAL A 351 -24.87 14.90 30.88
C VAL A 351 -26.37 14.66 30.85
N SER A 352 -26.83 13.43 30.54
CA SER A 352 -28.25 13.05 30.53
C SER A 352 -28.90 13.16 31.91
N ARG A 353 -28.09 13.07 32.98
CA ARG A 353 -28.51 13.26 34.37
C ARG A 353 -28.48 14.72 34.82
N ALA A 354 -28.38 15.67 33.89
CA ALA A 354 -28.31 17.10 34.17
C ALA A 354 -27.15 17.49 35.12
N SER A 355 -26.08 16.69 35.20
CA SER A 355 -25.02 16.89 36.20
C SER A 355 -23.85 17.75 35.68
N ALA A 356 -23.72 17.91 34.36
CA ALA A 356 -22.69 18.72 33.70
C ALA A 356 -23.06 18.93 32.23
N TYR A 357 -22.25 19.71 31.51
CA TYR A 357 -22.34 19.90 30.06
C TYR A 357 -21.14 19.26 29.36
N THR A 358 -21.23 19.03 28.05
CA THR A 358 -20.08 18.54 27.26
C THR A 358 -20.13 19.03 25.82
N PHE A 359 -19.08 18.73 25.04
CA PHE A 359 -19.03 18.99 23.60
C PHE A 359 -18.88 17.71 22.80
N LEU A 360 -19.83 17.43 21.92
CA LEU A 360 -19.85 16.25 21.07
C LEU A 360 -20.40 16.59 19.68
N PRO A 361 -20.04 15.81 18.64
CA PRO A 361 -20.76 15.88 17.38
C PRO A 361 -22.18 15.35 17.56
N HIS A 362 -23.13 15.83 16.77
CA HIS A 362 -24.52 15.33 16.79
C HIS A 362 -24.54 13.79 16.61
N ALA A 363 -23.72 13.23 15.71
CA ALA A 363 -23.62 11.80 15.48
C ALA A 363 -23.43 10.94 16.75
N ALA A 364 -22.71 11.44 17.76
CA ALA A 364 -22.45 10.70 19.00
C ALA A 364 -23.67 10.62 19.93
N VAL A 365 -24.63 11.52 19.78
CA VAL A 365 -25.80 11.68 20.67
C VAL A 365 -27.14 11.60 19.95
N ALA A 366 -27.17 11.33 18.64
CA ALA A 366 -28.37 11.36 17.81
C ALA A 366 -29.54 10.51 18.37
N ALA A 367 -29.23 9.36 18.98
CA ALA A 367 -30.24 8.53 19.64
C ALA A 367 -30.80 9.19 20.91
N ALA A 368 -29.94 9.74 21.77
CA ALA A 368 -30.34 10.39 23.01
C ALA A 368 -31.10 11.71 22.77
N VAL A 369 -30.75 12.43 21.71
CA VAL A 369 -31.49 13.62 21.26
C VAL A 369 -32.89 13.23 20.81
N ARG A 370 -33.00 12.21 19.95
CA ARG A 370 -34.30 11.70 19.48
C ARG A 370 -35.20 11.20 20.61
N ASP A 371 -34.61 10.55 21.61
CA ASP A 371 -35.30 10.10 22.83
C ASP A 371 -35.69 11.25 23.77
N GLY A 372 -35.30 12.49 23.44
CA GLY A 372 -35.55 13.69 24.23
C GLY A 372 -34.76 13.77 25.54
N LYS A 373 -33.72 12.96 25.69
CA LYS A 373 -32.86 12.94 26.89
C LYS A 373 -31.79 14.03 26.85
N LEU A 374 -31.39 14.43 25.66
CA LEU A 374 -30.36 15.43 25.43
C LEU A 374 -30.84 16.47 24.40
N ALA A 375 -30.28 17.65 24.50
CA ALA A 375 -30.49 18.76 23.58
C ALA A 375 -29.16 19.22 22.98
N LEU A 376 -29.21 19.67 21.73
CA LEU A 376 -28.10 20.25 20.99
C LEU A 376 -28.17 21.77 21.11
N VAL A 377 -27.09 22.40 21.57
CA VAL A 377 -26.99 23.86 21.72
C VAL A 377 -25.87 24.38 20.82
N ARG A 378 -26.21 25.37 19.99
CA ARG A 378 -25.24 26.04 19.10
C ARG A 378 -24.53 27.17 19.83
N ILE A 379 -23.28 27.40 19.45
CA ILE A 379 -22.54 28.60 19.87
C ILE A 379 -22.71 29.67 18.77
N ALA A 380 -23.01 30.90 19.18
CA ALA A 380 -23.19 32.02 18.27
C ALA A 380 -21.92 32.30 17.46
N ASN A 381 -22.12 32.76 16.22
CA ASN A 381 -21.09 33.38 15.38
C ASN A 381 -19.82 32.54 15.11
N THR A 382 -19.81 31.22 15.38
CA THR A 382 -18.69 30.35 14.99
C THR A 382 -19.14 28.93 14.64
N PRO A 383 -18.97 28.48 13.39
CA PRO A 383 -19.14 27.08 13.06
C PRO A 383 -17.98 26.27 13.68
N PHE A 384 -18.24 25.61 14.80
CA PHE A 384 -17.30 24.68 15.41
C PHE A 384 -17.41 23.32 14.71
N GLN A 385 -16.47 23.04 13.81
CA GLN A 385 -16.50 21.85 12.96
C GLN A 385 -15.21 21.05 13.09
N ARG A 386 -15.30 19.73 12.89
CA ARG A 386 -14.13 18.88 12.71
C ARG A 386 -14.28 17.98 11.49
N THR A 387 -13.15 17.62 10.89
CA THR A 387 -13.12 16.77 9.70
C THR A 387 -12.57 15.39 10.06
N ALA A 388 -13.33 14.35 9.77
CA ALA A 388 -12.89 12.96 9.83
C ALA A 388 -12.19 12.58 8.52
N TYR A 389 -10.98 12.04 8.64
CA TYR A 389 -10.16 11.55 7.55
C TYR A 389 -10.08 10.03 7.61
N LEU A 390 -10.43 9.36 6.51
CA LEU A 390 -10.10 7.95 6.33
C LEU A 390 -8.62 7.84 5.96
N THR A 391 -7.87 7.17 6.81
CA THR A 391 -6.41 7.10 6.73
C THR A 391 -5.94 5.67 6.53
N ARG A 392 -4.91 5.50 5.71
CA ARG A 392 -4.23 4.24 5.43
C ARG A 392 -2.73 4.45 5.27
N LYS A 393 -1.96 3.37 5.31
CA LYS A 393 -0.51 3.41 5.05
C LYS A 393 -0.27 3.57 3.55
N ARG A 394 0.55 4.54 3.14
CA ARG A 394 0.79 4.87 1.72
C ARG A 394 1.50 3.76 0.97
N SER A 395 2.41 3.04 1.63
CA SER A 395 3.21 1.97 1.01
C SER A 395 2.49 0.62 0.91
N ARG A 396 1.33 0.46 1.59
CA ARG A 396 0.62 -0.81 1.66
C ARG A 396 -0.26 -0.99 0.43
N LEU A 397 -0.22 -2.18 -0.16
CA LEU A 397 -1.14 -2.57 -1.23
C LEU A 397 -2.57 -2.68 -0.68
N VAL A 398 -3.52 -2.06 -1.36
CA VAL A 398 -4.93 -2.06 -0.96
C VAL A 398 -5.65 -3.22 -1.65
N SER A 399 -6.33 -4.07 -0.87
CA SER A 399 -7.13 -5.16 -1.41
C SER A 399 -8.44 -4.63 -2.03
N MET A 400 -9.01 -5.35 -3.00
CA MET A 400 -10.31 -4.95 -3.57
C MET A 400 -11.44 -4.98 -2.53
N ALA A 401 -11.36 -5.89 -1.55
CA ALA A 401 -12.26 -5.91 -0.40
C ALA A 401 -12.17 -4.59 0.37
N ALA A 402 -10.96 -4.12 0.71
CA ALA A 402 -10.77 -2.84 1.38
C ALA A 402 -11.28 -1.65 0.54
N VAL A 403 -11.03 -1.63 -0.77
CA VAL A 403 -11.59 -0.60 -1.67
C VAL A 403 -13.13 -0.61 -1.65
N LYS A 404 -13.74 -1.79 -1.65
CA LYS A 404 -15.20 -1.92 -1.64
C LYS A 404 -15.79 -1.48 -0.30
N ILE A 405 -15.16 -1.83 0.81
CA ILE A 405 -15.54 -1.36 2.14
C ILE A 405 -15.40 0.17 2.25
N GLU A 406 -14.32 0.76 1.74
CA GLU A 406 -14.14 2.22 1.71
C GLU A 406 -15.27 2.93 0.93
N ALA A 407 -15.66 2.41 -0.23
CA ALA A 407 -16.80 2.94 -0.99
C ALA A 407 -18.13 2.80 -0.23
N MET A 408 -18.34 1.63 0.40
CA MET A 408 -19.55 1.35 1.19
C MET A 408 -19.67 2.28 2.40
N ILE A 409 -18.57 2.53 3.12
CA ILE A 409 -18.54 3.46 4.25
C ILE A 409 -19.10 4.83 3.86
N THR A 410 -18.69 5.33 2.69
CA THR A 410 -19.16 6.64 2.21
C THR A 410 -20.66 6.63 1.91
N SER A 411 -21.19 5.55 1.33
CA SER A 411 -22.64 5.39 1.09
C SER A 411 -23.43 5.32 2.40
N ILE A 412 -22.99 4.46 3.31
CA ILE A 412 -23.65 4.28 4.61
C ILE A 412 -23.65 5.58 5.41
N LEU A 413 -22.54 6.32 5.44
CA LEU A 413 -22.50 7.60 6.13
C LEU A 413 -23.53 8.59 5.58
N LYS A 414 -23.70 8.68 4.25
CA LYS A 414 -24.73 9.54 3.64
C LYS A 414 -26.13 9.14 4.07
N GLU A 415 -26.44 7.84 3.99
CA GLU A 415 -27.75 7.31 4.39
C GLU A 415 -28.04 7.56 5.88
N LEU A 416 -27.05 7.38 6.76
CA LEU A 416 -27.22 7.60 8.20
C LEU A 416 -27.39 9.09 8.54
N ILE A 417 -26.68 9.97 7.84
CA ILE A 417 -26.81 11.42 8.01
C ILE A 417 -28.21 11.88 7.63
N GLU A 418 -28.71 11.43 6.47
CA GLU A 418 -30.05 11.77 6.00
C GLU A 418 -31.14 11.15 6.90
N LYS A 419 -31.00 9.86 7.23
CA LYS A 419 -32.00 9.12 8.03
C LYS A 419 -32.15 9.67 9.45
N TYR A 420 -31.06 10.13 10.05
CA TYR A 420 -31.04 10.60 11.44
C TYR A 420 -30.91 12.10 11.58
N ASP A 421 -31.01 12.84 10.48
CA ASP A 421 -30.88 14.30 10.41
C ASP A 421 -29.62 14.81 11.16
N VAL A 422 -28.50 14.10 10.95
CA VAL A 422 -27.25 14.41 11.65
C VAL A 422 -26.64 15.67 11.02
N SER A 423 -26.29 16.65 11.84
CA SER A 423 -25.55 17.84 11.43
C SER A 423 -24.10 17.52 11.00
N ALA A 424 -23.95 16.93 9.81
CA ALA A 424 -22.69 16.58 9.18
C ALA A 424 -22.82 16.54 7.65
N THR A 425 -21.69 16.70 6.95
CA THR A 425 -21.61 16.69 5.48
C THR A 425 -20.53 15.73 5.02
N VAL A 426 -20.88 14.80 4.14
CA VAL A 426 -19.91 13.91 3.48
C VAL A 426 -19.13 14.72 2.44
N ILE A 427 -17.80 14.64 2.51
CA ILE A 427 -16.90 15.35 1.61
C ILE A 427 -16.68 14.49 0.37
N GLU A 428 -17.24 14.91 -0.76
CA GLU A 428 -16.98 14.26 -2.05
C GLU A 428 -15.66 14.73 -2.65
N GLU A 429 -14.85 13.77 -3.12
CA GLU A 429 -13.64 14.08 -3.88
C GLU A 429 -14.08 14.60 -5.25
N ARG A 430 -13.89 15.91 -5.51
CA ARG A 430 -13.86 16.38 -6.90
C ARG A 430 -12.66 15.71 -7.56
N SER A 431 -12.92 14.75 -8.44
CA SER A 431 -11.94 14.14 -9.34
C SER A 431 -11.14 15.25 -10.01
N SER A 432 -9.92 15.51 -9.53
CA SER A 432 -8.98 16.39 -10.22
C SER A 432 -8.37 15.56 -11.36
N VAL A 433 -9.19 15.35 -12.40
CA VAL A 433 -8.73 15.03 -13.73
C VAL A 433 -8.56 16.37 -14.43
N ASN A 434 -7.32 16.83 -14.51
CA ASN A 434 -6.83 17.74 -15.54
C ASN A 434 -5.36 17.40 -15.84
#